data_AF-A0AAW4SCJ8-F1
#
_entry.id   AF-A0AAW4SCJ8-F1
#
_cell.length_a   1.000
_cell.length_b   1.000
_cell.length_c   1.000
_cell.angle_alpha   90.00
_cell.angle_beta   90.00
_cell.angle_gamma   90.00
#
_symmetry.space_group_name_H-M   'P 1'
#
loop_
_entity.id
_entity.type
_entity.pdbx_description
1 polymer ?
#
loop_
_entity_poly.entity_id
_entity_poly.type
_entity_poly.pdbx_seq_one_letter_code
_entity_poly.pdbx_strand_id
1 'polypeptide(L)'
;MEYGIIGLGVLALLMIFQPFNIALFTIGCGLIVLAGLVNNLLPLAQPGVPKRSLVTMAMVVAMIFCIVLLASIVVAHLYGAFFLKPPDPSTVLGRVQLNATPWYMHGFTWTVAVIAAALAGLITLQSRRKE
;
A
#
# COMPACT_ATOMS: atom_id res chain seq x y z
N MET A 1 20.47 15.06 -3.43
CA MET A 1 19.27 14.26 -3.80
C MET A 1 18.80 13.41 -2.63
N GLU A 2 19.70 12.74 -1.90
CA GLU A 2 19.37 11.91 -0.71
C GLU A 2 18.59 12.68 0.37
N TYR A 3 19.02 13.89 0.73
CA TYR A 3 18.31 14.75 1.68
C TYR A 3 16.86 15.06 1.26
N GLY A 4 16.59 15.12 -0.05
CA GLY A 4 15.24 15.36 -0.57
C GLY A 4 14.31 14.16 -0.34
N ILE A 5 14.83 12.94 -0.45
CA ILE A 5 14.01 11.74 -0.27
C ILE A 5 13.82 11.42 1.21
N ILE A 6 14.86 11.62 2.01
CA ILE A 6 14.76 11.56 3.48
C ILE A 6 13.73 12.61 3.95
N GLY A 7 13.84 13.85 3.45
CA GLY A 7 12.88 14.92 3.75
C GLY A 7 11.45 14.58 3.32
N LEU A 8 11.27 14.00 2.14
CA LEU A 8 9.96 13.56 1.65
C LEU A 8 9.36 12.45 2.54
N GLY A 9 10.17 11.51 3.01
CA GLY A 9 9.74 10.47 3.96
C GLY A 9 9.36 11.05 5.34
N VAL A 10 10.18 11.94 5.89
CA VAL A 10 9.89 12.62 7.16
C VAL A 10 8.63 13.48 7.06
N LEU A 11 8.48 14.24 5.97
CA LEU A 11 7.29 15.04 5.71
C LEU A 11 6.03 14.16 5.62
N ALA A 12 6.12 13.03 4.90
CA ALA A 12 5.01 12.08 4.79
C ALA A 12 4.60 11.56 6.17
N LEU A 13 5.57 11.18 7.02
CA LEU A 13 5.31 10.74 8.39
C LEU A 13 4.64 11.84 9.23
N LEU A 14 5.16 13.07 9.17
CA LEU A 14 4.57 14.22 9.87
C LEU A 14 3.10 14.46 9.46
N MET A 15 2.79 14.29 8.17
CA MET A 15 1.43 14.42 7.64
C MET A 15 0.51 13.26 8.05
N ILE A 16 1.02 12.02 8.07
CA ILE A 16 0.28 10.83 8.50
C ILE A 16 -0.08 10.94 9.98
N PHE A 17 0.84 11.40 10.83
CA PHE A 17 0.61 11.51 12.26
C PHE A 17 -0.14 12.79 12.68
N GLN A 18 -0.76 13.53 11.76
CA GLN A 18 -1.66 14.63 12.12
C GLN A 18 -2.99 14.10 12.67
N PRO A 19 -3.38 14.40 13.92
CA PRO A 19 -4.63 13.90 14.49
C PRO A 19 -5.86 14.72 14.06
N PHE A 20 -5.67 15.87 13.43
CA PHE A 20 -6.74 16.86 13.23
C PHE A 20 -7.26 16.97 11.79
N ASN A 21 -6.54 16.44 10.79
CA ASN A 21 -6.87 16.70 9.38
C ASN A 21 -6.74 15.43 8.51
N ILE A 22 -7.90 14.89 8.11
CA ILE A 22 -8.00 13.69 7.26
C ILE A 22 -7.39 13.93 5.87
N ALA A 23 -7.46 15.16 5.33
CA ALA A 23 -6.87 15.47 4.04
C ALA A 23 -5.33 15.39 4.11
N LEU A 24 -4.72 15.93 5.16
CA LEU A 24 -3.26 15.83 5.38
C LEU A 24 -2.83 14.37 5.58
N PHE A 25 -3.59 13.60 6.36
CA PHE A 25 -3.37 12.16 6.51
C PHE A 25 -3.40 11.43 5.16
N THR A 26 -4.42 11.69 4.34
CA THR A 26 -4.59 11.06 3.02
C THR A 26 -3.44 11.40 2.08
N ILE A 27 -3.04 12.67 2.05
CA ILE A 27 -1.88 13.14 1.26
C ILE A 27 -0.59 12.48 1.76
N GLY A 28 -0.40 12.41 3.08
CA GLY A 28 0.74 11.74 3.71
C GLY A 28 0.84 10.25 3.36
N CYS A 29 -0.30 9.54 3.36
CA CYS A 29 -0.37 8.14 2.91
C CYS A 29 0.03 7.98 1.44
N GLY A 30 -0.34 8.90 0.56
CA GLY A 30 0.13 8.89 -0.84
C GLY A 30 1.64 9.16 -0.95
N LEU A 31 2.11 10.17 -0.21
CA LEU A 31 3.51 10.58 -0.19
C LEU A 31 4.45 9.49 0.32
N ILE A 32 4.07 8.72 1.34
CA ILE A 32 4.95 7.66 1.87
C ILE A 32 5.13 6.51 0.86
N VAL A 33 4.11 6.21 0.05
CA VAL A 33 4.21 5.22 -1.03
C VAL A 33 5.16 5.72 -2.11
N LEU A 34 5.04 7.00 -2.50
CA LEU A 34 5.96 7.63 -3.44
C LEU A 34 7.40 7.63 -2.90
N ALA A 35 7.59 8.00 -1.63
CA ALA A 35 8.89 7.99 -0.95
C ALA A 35 9.53 6.60 -0.96
N GLY A 36 8.75 5.59 -0.59
CA GLY A 36 9.18 4.20 -0.62
C GLY A 36 9.58 3.74 -2.01
N LEU A 37 8.79 4.06 -3.03
CA LEU A 37 9.11 3.69 -4.42
C LEU A 37 10.40 4.37 -4.88
N VAL A 38 10.54 5.69 -4.68
CA VAL A 38 11.76 6.43 -5.06
C VAL A 38 12.99 5.90 -4.32
N ASN A 39 12.89 5.61 -3.03
CA ASN A 39 13.99 5.02 -2.25
C ASN A 39 14.43 3.66 -2.76
N ASN A 40 13.50 2.82 -3.20
CA ASN A 40 13.83 1.50 -3.75
C ASN A 40 14.43 1.58 -5.17
N LEU A 41 14.14 2.66 -5.91
CA LEU A 41 14.63 2.84 -7.28
C LEU A 41 15.92 3.66 -7.37
N LEU A 42 16.23 4.49 -6.37
CA LEU A 42 17.41 5.35 -6.38
C LEU A 42 18.73 4.58 -6.62
N PRO A 43 19.01 3.43 -5.97
CA PRO A 43 20.25 2.70 -6.20
C PRO A 43 20.41 2.20 -7.65
N LEU A 44 19.30 2.06 -8.38
CA LEU A 44 19.25 1.59 -9.77
C LEU A 44 19.27 2.74 -10.79
N ALA A 45 19.15 3.99 -10.35
CA ALA A 45 19.22 5.19 -11.20
C ALA A 45 20.67 5.59 -11.53
N GLN A 46 21.54 4.59 -11.75
CA GLN A 46 22.93 4.81 -12.15
C GLN A 46 23.01 5.06 -13.66
N PRO A 47 23.93 5.93 -14.12
CA PRO A 47 24.18 6.13 -15.54
C PRO A 47 24.53 4.80 -16.23
N GLY A 48 23.88 4.49 -17.35
CA GLY A 48 24.11 3.27 -18.11
C GLY A 48 23.14 2.12 -17.83
N VAL A 49 22.26 2.21 -16.83
CA VAL A 49 21.21 1.21 -16.60
C VAL A 49 20.09 1.38 -17.64
N PRO A 50 19.68 0.30 -18.35
CA PRO A 50 18.60 0.39 -19.32
C PRO A 50 17.27 0.73 -18.63
N LYS A 51 16.50 1.67 -19.20
CA LYS A 51 15.19 2.11 -18.67
C LYS A 51 14.23 0.95 -18.36
N ARG A 52 14.29 -0.14 -19.14
CA ARG A 52 13.50 -1.37 -18.93
C ARG A 52 13.79 -2.03 -17.58
N SER A 53 15.04 -2.03 -17.12
CA SER A 53 15.41 -2.58 -15.81
C SER A 53 14.78 -1.78 -14.67
N LEU A 54 14.81 -0.45 -14.79
CA LEU A 54 14.19 0.45 -13.82
C LEU A 54 12.67 0.24 -13.72
N VAL A 55 11.99 0.11 -14.86
CA VAL A 55 10.54 -0.19 -14.90
C VAL A 55 10.24 -1.55 -14.28
N THR A 56 11.08 -2.57 -14.56
CA THR A 56 10.92 -3.91 -13.97
C THR A 56 10.99 -3.86 -12.45
N MET A 57 11.98 -3.16 -11.90
CA MET A 57 12.10 -3.02 -10.44
C MET A 57 10.98 -2.18 -9.84
N ALA A 58 10.52 -1.14 -10.52
CA ALA A 58 9.36 -0.36 -10.09
C ALA A 58 8.11 -1.24 -9.99
N MET A 59 7.87 -2.11 -10.97
CA MET A 59 6.76 -3.07 -10.95
C MET A 59 6.88 -4.07 -9.80
N VAL A 60 8.09 -4.58 -9.52
CA VAL A 60 8.32 -5.51 -8.39
C VAL A 60 8.01 -4.84 -7.06
N VAL A 61 8.54 -3.63 -6.82
CA VAL A 61 8.30 -2.88 -5.58
C VAL A 61 6.81 -2.58 -5.42
N ALA A 62 6.15 -2.12 -6.48
CA ALA A 62 4.70 -1.86 -6.46
C ALA A 62 3.87 -3.13 -6.19
N MET A 63 4.28 -4.28 -6.76
CA MET A 63 3.62 -5.56 -6.52
C MET A 63 3.76 -6.00 -5.07
N ILE A 64 4.96 -5.93 -4.49
CA ILE A 64 5.21 -6.25 -3.08
C ILE A 64 4.34 -5.37 -2.19
N PHE A 65 4.29 -4.05 -2.48
CA PHE A 65 3.42 -3.13 -1.75
C PHE A 65 1.95 -3.55 -1.79
N CYS A 66 1.41 -3.89 -2.97
CA CYS A 66 0.03 -4.35 -3.10
C CYS A 66 -0.23 -5.64 -2.30
N ILE A 67 0.69 -6.59 -2.34
CA ILE A 67 0.57 -7.86 -1.58
C ILE A 67 0.58 -7.58 -0.07
N VAL A 68 1.51 -6.76 0.41
CA VAL A 68 1.59 -6.38 1.83
C VAL A 68 0.32 -5.64 2.27
N LEU A 69 -0.24 -4.78 1.43
CA LEU A 69 -1.48 -4.07 1.72
C LEU A 69 -2.66 -5.04 1.85
N LEU A 70 -2.81 -6.00 0.92
CA LEU A 70 -3.86 -7.02 1.00
C LEU A 70 -3.69 -7.89 2.26
N ALA A 71 -2.46 -8.33 2.55
CA ALA A 71 -2.16 -9.08 3.77
C ALA A 71 -2.54 -8.28 5.03
N SER A 72 -2.23 -6.98 5.05
CA SER A 72 -2.56 -6.09 6.17
C SER A 72 -4.07 -5.95 6.37
N ILE A 73 -4.86 -5.87 5.30
CA ILE A 73 -6.34 -5.86 5.37
C ILE A 73 -6.86 -7.16 5.99
N VAL A 74 -6.33 -8.31 5.55
CA VAL A 74 -6.73 -9.62 6.09
C VAL A 74 -6.37 -9.73 7.57
N VAL A 75 -5.14 -9.38 7.95
CA VAL A 75 -4.68 -9.42 9.34
C VAL A 75 -5.51 -8.47 10.21
N ALA A 76 -5.82 -7.26 9.75
CA ALA A 76 -6.68 -6.34 10.47
C ALA A 76 -8.09 -6.91 10.69
N HIS A 77 -8.64 -7.61 9.70
CA HIS A 77 -9.94 -8.27 9.83
C HIS A 77 -9.90 -9.43 10.84
N LEU A 78 -8.90 -10.31 10.73
CA LEU A 78 -8.73 -11.45 11.65
C LEU A 78 -8.47 -10.97 13.08
N TYR A 79 -7.68 -9.92 13.25
CA TYR A 79 -7.45 -9.30 14.55
C TYR A 79 -8.75 -8.82 15.17
N GLY A 80 -9.59 -8.13 14.39
CA GLY A 80 -10.92 -7.70 14.81
C GLY A 80 -11.85 -8.87 15.17
N ALA A 81 -11.78 -9.97 14.42
CA ALA A 81 -12.62 -11.14 14.63
C ALA A 81 -12.24 -11.97 15.86
N PHE A 82 -10.94 -12.11 16.17
CA PHE A 82 -10.47 -12.99 17.23
C PHE A 82 -10.14 -12.30 18.56
N PHE A 83 -9.66 -11.05 18.52
CA PHE A 83 -9.10 -10.38 19.70
C PHE A 83 -9.97 -9.26 20.24
N LEU A 84 -10.90 -8.73 19.44
CA LEU A 84 -11.80 -7.68 19.90
C LEU A 84 -13.08 -8.27 20.49
N LYS A 85 -13.56 -7.66 21.57
CA LYS A 85 -14.85 -8.01 22.18
C LYS A 85 -15.97 -7.77 21.15
N PRO A 86 -16.90 -8.72 20.96
CA PRO A 86 -17.98 -8.55 20.01
C PRO A 86 -18.82 -7.30 20.35
N PRO A 87 -19.29 -6.55 19.36
CA PRO A 87 -20.06 -5.34 19.59
C PRO A 87 -21.40 -5.65 20.27
N ASP A 88 -21.79 -4.85 21.26
CA ASP A 88 -23.06 -5.03 21.97
C ASP A 88 -24.24 -4.55 21.10
N PRO A 89 -25.16 -5.45 20.67
CA PRO A 89 -26.29 -5.10 19.81
C PRO A 89 -27.31 -4.17 20.47
N SER A 90 -27.32 -4.05 21.81
CA SER A 90 -28.18 -3.13 22.53
C SER A 90 -27.73 -1.67 22.36
N THR A 91 -26.45 -1.43 22.09
CA THR A 91 -25.87 -0.09 21.92
C THR A 91 -25.94 0.41 20.48
N VAL A 92 -26.08 1.73 20.31
CA VAL A 92 -26.08 2.36 18.96
C VAL A 92 -24.76 2.08 18.23
N LEU A 93 -23.62 2.22 18.91
CA LEU A 93 -22.29 1.98 18.34
C LEU A 93 -22.10 0.51 17.94
N GLY A 94 -22.57 -0.44 18.76
CA GLY A 94 -22.48 -1.86 18.43
C GLY A 94 -23.29 -2.24 17.20
N ARG A 95 -24.51 -1.68 17.04
CA ARG A 95 -25.31 -1.88 15.82
C ARG A 95 -24.64 -1.31 14.58
N VAL A 96 -24.02 -0.12 14.67
CA VAL A 96 -23.27 0.48 13.56
C VAL A 96 -22.09 -0.40 13.17
N GLN A 97 -21.34 -0.92 14.14
CA GLN A 97 -20.19 -1.77 13.88
C GLN A 97 -20.57 -3.13 13.29
N LEU A 98 -21.69 -3.72 13.72
CA LEU A 98 -22.20 -4.98 13.17
C LEU A 98 -22.69 -4.82 11.72
N ASN A 99 -23.24 -3.66 11.38
CA ASN A 99 -23.69 -3.35 10.02
C ASN A 99 -22.57 -2.80 9.12
N ALA A 100 -21.38 -2.55 9.66
CA ALA A 100 -20.26 -2.06 8.87
C ALA A 100 -19.80 -3.15 7.89
N THR A 101 -19.66 -2.79 6.62
CA THR A 101 -19.15 -3.69 5.60
C THR A 101 -17.67 -4.00 5.88
N PRO A 102 -17.27 -5.28 5.91
CA PRO A 102 -15.86 -5.63 6.08
C PRO A 102 -15.00 -5.04 4.96
N TRP A 103 -13.79 -4.58 5.30
CA TRP A 103 -12.88 -3.93 4.34
C TRP A 103 -12.61 -4.75 3.08
N TYR A 104 -12.50 -6.08 3.19
CA TYR A 104 -12.28 -6.96 2.03
C TYR A 104 -13.44 -6.99 1.03
N MET A 105 -14.64 -6.53 1.42
CA MET A 105 -15.78 -6.42 0.52
C MET A 105 -15.82 -5.09 -0.26
N HIS A 106 -14.97 -4.11 0.10
CA HIS A 106 -14.93 -2.85 -0.62
C HIS A 106 -14.22 -3.02 -1.98
N GLY A 107 -14.73 -2.32 -3.00
CA GLY A 107 -14.16 -2.35 -4.35
C GLY A 107 -12.67 -1.98 -4.40
N PHE A 108 -12.20 -1.12 -3.48
CA PHE A 108 -10.79 -0.78 -3.35
C PHE A 108 -9.89 -2.00 -3.14
N THR A 109 -10.26 -2.94 -2.26
CA THR A 109 -9.46 -4.14 -1.99
C THR A 109 -9.33 -5.02 -3.25
N TRP A 110 -10.42 -5.16 -4.00
CA TRP A 110 -10.42 -5.90 -5.25
C TRP A 110 -9.62 -5.21 -6.34
N THR A 111 -9.67 -3.87 -6.43
CA THR A 111 -8.81 -3.10 -7.34
C THR A 111 -7.33 -3.37 -7.05
N VAL A 112 -6.93 -3.36 -5.77
CA VAL A 112 -5.54 -3.68 -5.38
C VAL A 112 -5.19 -5.12 -5.74
N ALA A 113 -6.09 -6.08 -5.52
CA ALA A 113 -5.88 -7.48 -5.89
C ALA A 113 -5.69 -7.67 -7.41
N VAL A 114 -6.51 -7.00 -8.22
CA VAL A 114 -6.38 -7.02 -9.68
C VAL A 114 -5.07 -6.38 -10.12
N ILE A 115 -4.66 -5.25 -9.53
CA ILE A 115 -3.37 -4.61 -9.83
C ILE A 115 -2.21 -5.56 -9.49
N ALA A 116 -2.24 -6.21 -8.32
CA ALA A 116 -1.22 -7.17 -7.93
C ALA A 116 -1.12 -8.34 -8.92
N ALA A 117 -2.26 -8.92 -9.31
CA ALA A 117 -2.32 -10.01 -10.29
C ALA A 117 -1.82 -9.57 -11.67
N ALA A 118 -2.19 -8.37 -12.12
CA ALA A 118 -1.74 -7.80 -13.38
C ALA A 118 -0.22 -7.57 -13.39
N LEU A 119 0.33 -7.00 -12.32
CA LEU A 119 1.78 -6.81 -12.16
C LEU A 119 2.53 -8.15 -12.16
N ALA A 120 2.04 -9.15 -11.43
CA ALA A 120 2.62 -10.50 -11.43
C ALA A 120 2.62 -11.13 -12.83
N GLY A 121 1.51 -11.01 -13.56
CA GLY A 121 1.39 -11.46 -14.95
C GLY A 121 2.37 -10.75 -15.88
N LEU A 122 2.47 -9.42 -15.80
CA LEU A 122 3.39 -8.62 -16.60
C LEU A 122 4.85 -8.98 -16.34
N ILE A 123 5.24 -9.14 -15.08
CA ILE A 123 6.62 -9.54 -14.70
C ILE A 123 6.94 -10.94 -15.25
N THR A 124 5.99 -11.89 -15.14
CA THR A 124 6.16 -13.26 -15.64
C THR A 124 6.26 -13.30 -17.17
N LEU A 125 5.49 -12.48 -17.88
CA LEU A 125 5.61 -12.37 -19.33
C LEU A 125 6.95 -11.75 -19.75
N GLN A 126 7.47 -10.81 -18.96
CA GLN A 126 8.76 -10.18 -19.25
C GLN A 126 9.96 -11.09 -18.99
N SER A 127 9.89 -11.99 -18.00
CA SER A 127 10.93 -12.99 -17.76
C SER A 127 11.00 -14.01 -18.89
N ARG A 128 9.84 -14.50 -19.37
CA ARG A 128 9.76 -15.45 -20.50
C ARG A 128 10.26 -14.90 -21.84
N ARG A 129 10.28 -13.57 -22.02
CA ARG A 129 10.81 -12.91 -23.23
C ARG A 129 12.32 -12.70 -23.19
N LYS A 130 12.98 -12.99 -22.07
CA LYS A 130 14.44 -12.91 -21.90
C LYS A 130 15.14 -14.24 -22.13
N GLU A 131 14.40 -15.35 -22.06
CA GLU A 131 14.81 -16.68 -22.51
C GLU A 131 14.63 -16.82 -24.03
#